data_AF-A0A1I0V6T2-F1
#
_entry.id   AF-A0A1I0V6T2-F1
#
_cell.length_a   1.000
_cell.length_b   1.000
_cell.length_c   1.000
_cell.angle_alpha   90.00
_cell.angle_beta   90.00
_cell.angle_gamma   90.00
#
_symmetry.space_group_name_H-M   'P 1'
#
loop_
_entity.id
_entity.type
_entity.pdbx_description
1 polymer ?
#
loop_
_entity_poly.entity_id
_entity_poly.type
_entity_poly.pdbx_seq_one_letter_code
_entity_poly.pdbx_strand_id
1 'polypeptide(L)'
;MVGGLTTLLLFTLHGANFLLLRLHQDSVLYARARRAALRWGALATVAILAFVTMGYVTEGLFESFGVLPWVFPVAAFATLATIWLALSLRRDVLAFVMSGLTILLATVTVFLALFTRGVVLPSTIDPAFSLTLAGSASQHRTLVLMTWVGGFFLPLIIGYQVWDYDVFREGVRPDAGGLQKGY
;
A
#
# COMPACT_ATOMS: atom_id res chain seq x y z
N MET A 1 -11.36 11.02 9.02
CA MET A 1 -10.49 10.51 10.10
C MET A 1 -10.10 9.04 9.91
N VAL A 2 -11.07 8.13 9.73
CA VAL A 2 -10.80 6.69 9.52
C VAL A 2 -9.77 6.43 8.42
N GLY A 3 -9.97 6.97 7.21
CA GLY A 3 -9.03 6.77 6.09
C GLY A 3 -7.58 7.19 6.40
N GLY A 4 -7.38 8.31 7.09
CA GLY A 4 -6.04 8.78 7.47
C GLY A 4 -5.38 7.91 8.55
N LEU A 5 -6.16 7.40 9.51
CA LEU A 5 -5.65 6.46 10.51
C LEU A 5 -5.29 5.11 9.87
N THR A 6 -6.12 4.64 8.95
CA THR A 6 -5.91 3.40 8.20
C THR A 6 -4.62 3.46 7.38
N THR A 7 -4.39 4.55 6.63
CA THR A 7 -3.15 4.70 5.85
C THR A 7 -1.93 4.80 6.76
N LEU A 8 -1.98 5.58 7.84
CA LEU A 8 -0.88 5.68 8.81
C LEU A 8 -0.48 4.30 9.37
N LEU A 9 -1.45 3.51 9.82
CA LEU A 9 -1.21 2.18 10.39
C LEU A 9 -0.69 1.18 9.35
N LEU A 10 -1.23 1.23 8.12
CA LEU A 10 -0.79 0.39 7.00
C LEU A 10 0.67 0.67 6.62
N PHE A 11 1.07 1.94 6.51
CA PHE A 11 2.47 2.31 6.22
C PHE A 11 3.40 1.98 7.38
N THR A 12 2.94 2.12 8.63
CA THR A 12 3.70 1.71 9.82
C THR A 12 3.96 0.20 9.81
N LEU A 13 2.95 -0.61 9.48
CA LEU A 13 3.08 -2.06 9.32
C LEU A 13 4.05 -2.42 8.19
N HIS A 14 3.94 -1.77 7.03
CA HIS A 14 4.82 -2.01 5.89
C HIS A 14 6.29 -1.69 6.23
N GLY A 15 6.53 -0.56 6.91
CA GLY A 15 7.85 -0.19 7.43
C GLY A 15 8.39 -1.21 8.45
N ALA A 16 7.55 -1.71 9.35
CA ALA A 16 7.94 -2.76 10.29
C ALA A 16 8.34 -4.07 9.57
N ASN A 17 7.60 -4.46 8.52
CA ASN A 17 7.95 -5.62 7.70
C ASN A 17 9.23 -5.41 6.89
N PHE A 18 9.49 -4.19 6.42
CA PHE A 18 10.76 -3.84 5.77
C PHE A 18 11.95 -3.98 6.73
N LEU A 19 11.79 -3.56 7.99
CA LEU A 19 12.81 -3.77 9.01
C LEU A 19 13.08 -5.26 9.27
N LEU A 20 12.03 -6.10 9.28
CA LEU A 20 12.19 -7.55 9.43
C LEU A 20 12.96 -8.19 8.27
N LEU A 21 12.80 -7.68 7.05
CA LEU A 21 13.58 -8.10 5.88
C LEU A 21 15.08 -7.75 5.99
N ARG A 22 15.39 -6.59 6.58
CA ARG A 22 16.73 -6.01 6.62
C ARG A 22 17.55 -6.44 7.85
N LEU A 23 16.87 -6.86 8.91
CA LEU A 23 17.48 -7.23 10.19
C LEU A 23 17.73 -8.74 10.27
N HIS A 24 18.85 -9.11 10.89
CA HIS A 24 19.16 -10.50 11.17
C HIS A 24 18.25 -11.03 12.29
N GLN A 25 17.74 -12.27 12.14
CA GLN A 25 16.75 -12.86 13.05
C GLN A 25 17.25 -13.01 14.50
N ASP A 26 18.56 -13.12 14.69
CA ASP A 26 19.21 -13.28 16.01
C ASP A 26 19.38 -11.93 16.75
N SER A 27 19.11 -10.80 16.10
CA SER A 27 19.30 -9.48 16.68
C SER A 27 18.17 -9.09 17.65
N VAL A 28 18.52 -8.36 18.71
CA VAL A 28 17.54 -7.77 19.64
C VAL A 28 16.59 -6.80 18.92
N LEU A 29 17.08 -6.14 17.86
CA LEU A 29 16.30 -5.24 17.03
C LEU A 29 15.23 -5.99 16.23
N TYR A 30 15.53 -7.17 15.68
CA TYR A 30 14.55 -8.02 15.00
C TYR A 30 13.40 -8.41 15.94
N ALA A 31 13.72 -8.83 17.17
CA ALA A 31 12.70 -9.19 18.16
C ALA A 31 11.82 -7.98 18.58
N ARG A 32 12.34 -6.75 18.56
CA ARG A 32 11.57 -5.52 18.79
C ARG A 32 10.71 -5.17 17.58
N ALA A 33 11.28 -5.18 16.38
CA ALA A 33 10.58 -4.94 15.13
C ALA A 33 9.42 -5.93 14.94
N ARG A 34 9.61 -7.21 15.27
CA ARG A 34 8.56 -8.23 15.16
C ARG A 34 7.41 -7.99 16.14
N ARG A 35 7.71 -7.62 17.38
CA ARG A 35 6.68 -7.23 18.35
C ARG A 35 5.92 -5.98 17.91
N ALA A 36 6.60 -5.02 17.31
CA ALA A 36 5.96 -3.85 16.72
C ALA A 36 5.06 -4.25 15.54
N ALA A 37 5.56 -5.06 14.60
CA ALA A 37 4.80 -5.56 13.45
C ALA A 37 3.51 -6.29 13.87
N LEU A 38 3.56 -7.12 14.91
CA LEU A 38 2.38 -7.81 15.43
C LEU A 38 1.39 -6.84 16.12
N ARG A 39 1.87 -5.91 16.95
CA ARG A 39 0.98 -4.96 17.65
C ARG A 39 0.32 -3.97 16.69
N TRP A 40 1.13 -3.31 15.86
CA TRP A 40 0.65 -2.36 14.87
C TRP A 40 -0.09 -3.04 13.73
N GLY A 41 0.26 -4.30 13.40
CA GLY A 41 -0.46 -5.13 12.45
C GLY A 41 -1.89 -5.44 12.90
N ALA A 42 -2.12 -5.68 14.20
CA ALA A 42 -3.47 -5.86 14.75
C ALA A 42 -4.31 -4.60 14.56
N LEU A 43 -3.75 -3.45 14.93
CA LEU A 43 -4.42 -2.16 14.78
C LEU A 43 -4.69 -1.83 13.30
N ALA A 44 -3.71 -2.05 12.42
CA ALA A 44 -3.85 -1.86 10.98
C ALA A 44 -4.95 -2.75 10.40
N THR A 45 -5.01 -4.01 10.81
CA THR A 45 -6.05 -4.97 10.38
C THR A 45 -7.44 -4.45 10.72
N VAL A 46 -7.65 -4.02 11.97
CA VAL A 46 -8.93 -3.47 12.42
C VAL A 46 -9.28 -2.18 11.66
N ALA A 47 -8.31 -1.29 11.47
CA ALA A 47 -8.53 -0.03 10.76
C ALA A 47 -8.86 -0.23 9.27
N ILE A 48 -8.24 -1.21 8.60
CA ILE A 48 -8.53 -1.54 7.20
C ILE A 48 -9.93 -2.14 7.08
N LEU A 49 -10.28 -3.08 7.97
CA LEU A 49 -11.64 -3.65 7.98
C LEU A 49 -12.69 -2.57 8.22
N ALA A 50 -12.47 -1.67 9.19
CA ALA A 50 -13.37 -0.56 9.45
C ALA A 50 -13.49 0.40 8.25
N PHE A 51 -12.38 0.69 7.56
CA PHE A 51 -12.40 1.54 6.37
C PHE A 51 -13.17 0.90 5.21
N VAL A 52 -12.95 -0.39 4.96
CA VAL A 52 -13.63 -1.12 3.88
C VAL A 52 -15.12 -1.29 4.19
N THR A 53 -15.50 -1.63 5.42
CA THR A 53 -16.91 -1.76 5.80
C THR A 53 -17.61 -0.40 5.75
N MET A 54 -16.97 0.68 6.19
CA MET A 54 -17.52 2.02 6.05
C MET A 54 -17.72 2.39 4.58
N GLY A 55 -16.70 2.19 3.73
CA GLY A 55 -16.83 2.42 2.28
C GLY A 55 -17.96 1.61 1.64
N TYR A 56 -18.16 0.36 2.07
CA TYR A 56 -19.26 -0.47 1.59
C TYR A 56 -20.63 0.04 2.06
N VAL A 57 -20.80 0.29 3.37
CA VAL A 57 -22.09 0.57 3.99
C VAL A 57 -22.55 2.02 3.79
N THR A 58 -21.64 2.98 3.92
CA THR A 58 -22.01 4.41 3.94
C THR A 58 -21.89 5.05 2.58
N GLU A 59 -20.85 4.70 1.84
CA GLU A 59 -20.58 5.34 0.56
C GLU A 59 -21.19 4.58 -0.61
N GLY A 60 -21.46 3.27 -0.48
CA GLY A 60 -21.82 2.43 -1.62
C GLY A 60 -20.66 2.30 -2.61
N LEU A 61 -19.40 2.34 -2.11
CA LEU A 61 -18.18 2.42 -2.94
C LEU A 61 -18.09 1.29 -3.96
N PHE A 62 -18.75 0.16 -3.66
CA PHE A 62 -18.63 -1.07 -4.41
C PHE A 62 -19.80 -1.42 -5.33
N GLU A 63 -20.91 -0.66 -5.28
CA GLU A 63 -22.11 -0.95 -6.06
C GLU A 63 -21.90 -0.71 -7.56
N SER A 64 -21.05 0.26 -7.91
CA SER A 64 -20.74 0.63 -9.29
C SER A 64 -19.73 -0.28 -9.98
N PHE A 65 -19.11 -1.23 -9.27
CA PHE A 65 -18.06 -2.07 -9.86
C PHE A 65 -18.60 -3.12 -10.84
N GLY A 66 -19.88 -3.50 -10.79
CA GLY A 66 -20.45 -4.59 -11.60
C GLY A 66 -19.88 -5.99 -11.29
N VAL A 67 -18.78 -6.08 -10.54
CA VAL A 67 -18.21 -7.30 -9.95
C VAL A 67 -18.94 -7.60 -8.65
N LEU A 68 -18.94 -8.87 -8.21
CA LEU A 68 -19.57 -9.25 -6.94
C LEU A 68 -19.01 -8.36 -5.80
N PRO A 69 -19.85 -7.58 -5.09
CA PRO A 69 -19.41 -6.49 -4.20
C PRO A 69 -18.44 -6.91 -3.07
N TRP A 70 -18.36 -8.22 -2.81
CA TRP A 70 -17.51 -8.83 -1.81
C TRP A 70 -16.07 -9.10 -2.25
N VAL A 71 -15.72 -8.99 -3.54
CA VAL A 71 -14.36 -9.33 -4.03
C VAL A 71 -13.28 -8.51 -3.32
N PHE A 72 -13.49 -7.21 -3.16
CA PHE A 72 -12.52 -6.32 -2.52
C PHE A 72 -12.39 -6.53 -1.01
N PRO A 73 -13.49 -6.65 -0.23
CA PRO A 73 -13.42 -7.06 1.17
C PRO A 73 -12.72 -8.41 1.38
N VAL A 74 -13.02 -9.40 0.52
CA VAL A 74 -12.40 -10.74 0.59
C VAL A 74 -10.92 -10.66 0.26
N ALA A 75 -10.53 -9.91 -0.77
CA ALA A 75 -9.13 -9.70 -1.12
C ALA A 75 -8.35 -9.01 0.02
N ALA A 76 -8.93 -7.96 0.62
CA ALA A 76 -8.32 -7.27 1.76
C ALA A 76 -8.15 -8.21 2.97
N PHE A 77 -9.16 -9.03 3.27
CA PHE A 77 -9.08 -10.03 4.33
C PHE A 77 -8.00 -11.09 4.03
N ALA A 78 -7.93 -11.57 2.78
CA ALA A 78 -6.96 -12.57 2.35
C ALA A 78 -5.51 -12.06 2.46
N THR A 79 -5.23 -10.84 2.02
CA THR A 79 -3.87 -10.28 2.14
C THR A 79 -3.49 -10.05 3.59
N LEU A 80 -4.42 -9.57 4.44
CA LEU A 80 -4.19 -9.42 5.87
C LEU A 80 -3.91 -10.76 6.56
N ALA A 81 -4.74 -11.77 6.33
CA ALA A 81 -4.55 -13.12 6.86
C ALA A 81 -3.18 -13.69 6.46
N THR A 82 -2.76 -13.44 5.21
CA THR A 82 -1.48 -13.91 4.70
C THR A 82 -0.29 -13.19 5.37
N ILE A 83 -0.40 -11.90 5.71
CA ILE A 83 0.63 -11.18 6.49
C ILE A 83 0.80 -11.82 7.88
N TRP A 84 -0.31 -12.14 8.56
CA TRP A 84 -0.28 -12.81 9.87
C TRP A 84 0.36 -14.19 9.81
N LEU A 85 0.02 -14.97 8.78
CA LEU A 85 0.61 -16.29 8.54
C LEU A 85 2.09 -16.19 8.18
N ALA A 86 2.50 -15.18 7.43
CA ALA A 86 3.91 -14.92 7.13
C ALA A 86 4.71 -14.58 8.38
N LEU A 87 4.16 -13.72 9.25
CA LEU A 87 4.76 -13.32 10.51
C LEU A 87 4.86 -14.48 11.51
N SER A 88 3.88 -15.40 11.52
CA SER A 88 3.93 -16.60 12.38
C SER A 88 4.96 -17.62 11.88
N LEU A 89 5.07 -17.80 10.57
CA LEU A 89 6.04 -18.69 9.91
C LEU A 89 7.45 -18.10 9.76
N ARG A 90 7.70 -16.88 10.28
CA ARG A 90 8.98 -16.13 10.12
C ARG A 90 9.43 -16.00 8.66
N ARG A 91 8.48 -15.88 7.74
CA ARG A 91 8.72 -15.64 6.31
C ARG A 91 8.67 -14.15 6.03
N ASP A 92 9.73 -13.45 6.40
CA ASP A 92 9.80 -11.98 6.39
C ASP A 92 9.61 -11.39 4.98
N VAL A 93 10.16 -12.04 3.95
CA VAL A 93 9.94 -11.67 2.53
C VAL A 93 8.47 -11.72 2.15
N LEU A 94 7.77 -12.78 2.56
CA LEU A 94 6.35 -12.96 2.23
C LEU A 94 5.50 -11.91 2.95
N ALA A 95 5.80 -11.61 4.22
CA ALA A 95 5.11 -10.58 4.99
C ALA A 95 5.24 -9.20 4.33
N PHE A 96 6.45 -8.86 3.85
CA PHE A 96 6.69 -7.61 3.15
C PHE A 96 5.93 -7.53 1.81
N VAL A 97 6.07 -8.55 0.95
CA VAL A 97 5.40 -8.57 -0.36
C VAL A 97 3.88 -8.48 -0.20
N MET A 98 3.29 -9.24 0.74
CA MET A 98 1.85 -9.20 0.98
C MET A 98 1.38 -7.86 1.55
N SER A 99 2.19 -7.22 2.39
CA SER A 99 1.88 -5.86 2.86
C SER A 99 1.90 -4.84 1.72
N GLY A 100 2.92 -4.88 0.84
CA GLY A 100 2.99 -4.02 -0.35
C GLY A 100 1.82 -4.27 -1.32
N LEU A 101 1.49 -5.54 -1.55
CA LEU A 101 0.34 -5.93 -2.37
C LEU A 101 -0.99 -5.41 -1.79
N THR A 102 -1.13 -5.39 -0.45
CA THR A 102 -2.30 -4.79 0.21
C THR A 102 -2.40 -3.30 -0.08
N ILE A 103 -1.28 -2.56 -0.02
CA ILE A 103 -1.26 -1.12 -0.35
C ILE A 103 -1.66 -0.90 -1.82
N LEU A 104 -1.09 -1.69 -2.74
CA LEU A 104 -1.38 -1.60 -4.16
C LEU A 104 -2.85 -1.88 -4.45
N LEU A 105 -3.39 -2.99 -3.94
CA LEU A 105 -4.79 -3.37 -4.11
C LEU A 105 -5.73 -2.31 -3.52
N ALA A 106 -5.45 -1.81 -2.32
CA ALA A 106 -6.25 -0.76 -1.69
C ALA A 106 -6.27 0.52 -2.55
N THR A 107 -5.11 0.92 -3.07
CA THR A 107 -4.98 2.09 -3.96
C THR A 107 -5.77 1.89 -5.24
N VAL A 108 -5.57 0.77 -5.94
CA VAL A 108 -6.29 0.44 -7.18
C VAL A 108 -7.80 0.42 -6.94
N THR A 109 -8.25 -0.16 -5.82
CA THR A 109 -9.67 -0.21 -5.45
C THR A 109 -10.29 1.18 -5.35
N VAL A 110 -9.63 2.10 -4.64
CA VAL A 110 -10.12 3.47 -4.49
C VAL A 110 -10.20 4.18 -5.84
N PHE A 111 -9.14 4.09 -6.66
CA PHE A 111 -9.14 4.73 -7.98
C PHE A 111 -10.17 4.13 -8.94
N LEU A 112 -10.37 2.81 -8.90
CA LEU A 112 -11.39 2.16 -9.71
C LEU A 112 -12.81 2.56 -9.24
N ALA A 113 -13.02 2.77 -7.93
CA ALA A 113 -14.31 3.27 -7.42
C ALA A 113 -14.58 4.68 -7.96
N LEU A 114 -13.57 5.56 -7.91
CA LEU A 114 -13.68 6.92 -8.44
C LEU A 114 -13.94 6.92 -9.95
N PHE A 115 -13.25 6.04 -10.69
CA PHE A 115 -13.43 5.89 -12.13
C PHE A 115 -14.84 5.41 -12.50
N THR A 116 -15.34 4.36 -11.84
CA THR A 116 -16.69 3.82 -12.11
C THR A 116 -17.81 4.79 -11.74
N ARG A 117 -17.59 5.66 -10.76
CA ARG A 117 -18.52 6.73 -10.38
C ARG A 117 -18.51 7.92 -11.34
N GLY A 118 -17.46 8.11 -12.14
CA GLY A 118 -17.30 9.25 -13.04
C GLY A 118 -17.10 10.60 -12.33
N VAL A 119 -17.07 10.63 -11.00
CA VAL A 119 -16.88 11.82 -10.16
C VAL A 119 -15.65 11.61 -9.30
N VAL A 120 -14.68 12.51 -9.44
CA VAL A 120 -13.39 12.48 -8.72
C VAL A 120 -13.55 13.10 -7.34
N LEU A 121 -14.27 14.22 -7.27
CA LEU A 121 -14.53 14.91 -6.01
C LEU A 121 -16.00 15.37 -5.97
N PRO A 122 -16.87 14.66 -5.22
CA PRO A 122 -18.26 15.07 -5.05
C PRO A 122 -18.34 16.33 -4.17
N SER A 123 -19.18 17.26 -4.58
CA SER A 123 -19.51 18.45 -3.79
C SER A 123 -20.58 18.12 -2.75
N THR A 124 -20.38 18.59 -1.52
CA THR A 124 -21.34 18.40 -0.41
C THR A 124 -22.40 19.50 -0.33
N ILE A 125 -22.24 20.58 -1.08
CA ILE A 125 -23.16 21.74 -1.08
C ILE A 125 -24.17 21.63 -2.23
N ASP A 126 -23.68 21.33 -3.44
CA ASP A 126 -24.50 21.16 -4.63
C ASP A 126 -23.81 20.16 -5.59
N PRO A 127 -24.50 19.08 -6.02
CA PRO A 127 -23.98 18.13 -6.98
C PRO A 127 -23.46 18.75 -8.29
N ALA A 128 -23.98 19.90 -8.72
CA ALA A 128 -23.56 20.60 -9.93
C ALA A 128 -22.12 21.11 -9.87
N PHE A 129 -21.57 21.35 -8.66
CA PHE A 129 -20.17 21.74 -8.46
C PHE A 129 -19.22 20.55 -8.26
N SER A 130 -19.68 19.33 -8.51
CA SER A 130 -18.82 18.14 -8.41
C SER A 130 -17.78 18.11 -9.53
N LEU A 131 -16.55 17.75 -9.19
CA LEU A 131 -15.48 17.56 -10.18
C LEU A 131 -15.64 16.19 -10.83
N THR A 132 -16.17 16.19 -12.06
CA THR A 132 -16.32 14.98 -12.87
C THR A 132 -15.04 14.63 -13.60
N LEU A 133 -14.89 13.35 -13.96
CA LEU A 133 -13.72 12.87 -14.71
C LEU A 133 -13.58 13.58 -16.06
N ALA A 134 -14.69 13.79 -16.76
CA ALA A 134 -14.72 14.47 -18.05
C ALA A 134 -14.50 15.98 -17.94
N GLY A 135 -15.06 16.62 -16.91
CA GLY A 135 -14.96 18.07 -16.69
C GLY A 135 -13.61 18.52 -16.12
N SER A 136 -12.86 17.62 -15.49
CA SER A 136 -11.58 17.92 -14.82
C SER A 136 -10.36 17.45 -15.62
N ALA A 137 -10.58 16.80 -16.77
CA ALA A 137 -9.50 16.29 -17.60
C ALA A 137 -8.80 17.41 -18.38
N SER A 138 -7.48 17.29 -18.51
CA SER A 138 -6.68 18.14 -19.41
C SER A 138 -7.09 17.95 -20.88
N GLN A 139 -6.73 18.92 -21.72
CA GLN A 139 -6.91 18.81 -23.17
C GLN A 139 -6.24 17.54 -23.73
N HIS A 140 -6.87 16.93 -24.74
CA HIS A 140 -6.45 15.66 -25.32
C HIS A 140 -4.96 15.61 -25.70
N ARG A 141 -4.43 16.70 -26.28
CA ARG A 141 -3.00 16.78 -26.66
C ARG A 141 -2.06 16.61 -25.47
N THR A 142 -2.35 17.29 -24.37
CA THR A 142 -1.54 17.22 -23.15
C THR A 142 -1.67 15.84 -22.50
N LEU A 143 -2.88 15.25 -22.51
CA LEU A 143 -3.10 13.90 -21.98
C LEU A 143 -2.28 12.85 -22.74
N VAL A 144 -2.32 12.88 -24.08
CA VAL A 144 -1.55 11.96 -24.93
C VAL A 144 -0.04 12.10 -24.68
N LEU A 145 0.46 13.35 -24.55
CA LEU A 145 1.87 13.59 -24.24
C LEU A 145 2.26 12.98 -22.89
N MET A 146 1.47 13.21 -21.84
CA MET A 146 1.75 12.69 -20.50
C MET A 146 1.66 11.15 -20.44
N THR A 147 0.79 10.53 -21.23
CA THR A 147 0.74 9.06 -21.36
C THR A 147 2.04 8.50 -21.92
N TRP A 148 2.59 9.11 -22.98
CA TRP A 148 3.88 8.69 -23.54
C TRP A 148 5.03 8.90 -22.55
N VAL A 149 5.08 10.08 -21.90
CA VAL A 149 6.09 10.36 -20.86
C VAL A 149 6.00 9.32 -19.75
N GLY A 150 4.81 9.09 -19.19
CA GLY A 150 4.61 8.07 -18.16
C GLY A 150 5.02 6.67 -18.63
N GLY A 151 4.66 6.31 -19.87
CA GLY A 151 4.98 5.01 -20.46
C GLY A 151 6.48 4.71 -20.59
N PHE A 152 7.32 5.73 -20.81
CA PHE A 152 8.78 5.55 -20.87
C PHE A 152 9.48 5.75 -19.53
N PHE A 153 9.10 6.77 -18.77
CA PHE A 153 9.79 7.10 -17.52
C PHE A 153 9.43 6.14 -16.38
N LEU A 154 8.19 5.67 -16.29
CA LEU A 154 7.77 4.74 -15.23
C LEU A 154 8.56 3.42 -15.25
N PRO A 155 8.70 2.68 -16.38
CA PRO A 155 9.50 1.45 -16.38
C PRO A 155 10.99 1.73 -16.13
N LEU A 156 11.52 2.88 -16.56
CA LEU A 156 12.89 3.27 -16.27
C LEU A 156 13.11 3.49 -14.77
N ILE A 157 12.20 4.18 -14.08
CA ILE A 157 12.26 4.40 -12.64
C ILE A 157 12.14 3.06 -11.88
N ILE A 158 11.24 2.18 -12.29
CA ILE A 158 11.10 0.85 -11.68
C ILE A 158 12.37 0.02 -11.87
N GLY A 159 12.95 0.02 -13.07
CA GLY A 159 14.20 -0.69 -13.36
C GLY A 159 15.35 -0.19 -12.48
N TYR A 160 15.48 1.12 -12.32
CA TYR A 160 16.45 1.72 -11.42
C TYR A 160 16.22 1.32 -9.96
N GLN A 161 14.97 1.34 -9.49
CA GLN A 161 14.63 0.94 -8.12
C GLN A 161 14.94 -0.54 -7.84
N VAL A 162 14.72 -1.42 -8.82
CA VAL A 162 15.07 -2.85 -8.73
C VAL A 162 16.58 -3.04 -8.68
N TRP A 163 17.32 -2.30 -9.51
CA TRP A 163 18.78 -2.32 -9.51
C TRP A 163 19.37 -1.87 -8.18
N ASP A 164 18.91 -0.73 -7.65
CA ASP A 164 19.32 -0.23 -6.34
C ASP A 164 19.03 -1.26 -5.23
N TYR A 165 17.88 -1.93 -5.29
CA TYR A 165 17.54 -2.97 -4.31
C TYR A 165 18.49 -4.18 -4.39
N ASP A 166 18.88 -4.62 -5.59
CA ASP A 166 19.83 -5.72 -5.77
C ASP A 166 21.25 -5.33 -5.31
N VAL A 167 21.70 -4.12 -5.64
CA VAL A 167 22.99 -3.58 -5.20
C VAL A 167 23.06 -3.47 -3.67
N PHE A 168 22.01 -2.99 -3.02
CA PHE A 168 21.96 -2.79 -1.56
C PHE A 168 21.23 -3.92 -0.82
N ARG A 169 21.25 -5.16 -1.31
CA ARG A 169 20.51 -6.27 -0.68
C ARG A 169 21.11 -6.76 0.65
N GLU A 170 22.33 -6.37 0.97
CA GLU A 170 23.01 -6.81 2.19
C GLU A 170 22.34 -6.24 3.45
N GLY A 171 22.15 -7.12 4.45
CA GLY A 171 21.53 -6.77 5.72
C GLY A 171 22.46 -5.97 6.62
N VAL A 172 21.91 -5.02 7.37
CA VAL A 172 22.70 -4.15 8.27
C VAL A 172 22.96 -4.89 9.59
N ARG A 173 24.21 -4.90 10.05
CA ARG A 173 24.62 -5.42 11.37
C ARG A 173 24.96 -4.26 12.31
N PRO A 174 24.36 -4.17 13.52
CA PRO A 174 24.74 -3.17 14.53
C PRO A 174 26.19 -3.33 15.04
N ASP A 175 26.73 -4.52 14.91
CA ASP A 175 28.01 -5.01 15.45
C ASP A 175 29.14 -5.00 14.40
N ALA A 176 28.83 -4.69 13.15
CA ALA A 176 29.83 -4.35 12.15
C ALA A 176 30.26 -2.89 12.34
N GLY A 177 31.14 -2.66 13.31
CA GLY A 177 31.77 -1.37 13.52
C GLY A 177 32.43 -0.88 12.22
N GLY A 178 31.95 0.26 11.72
CA GLY A 178 32.52 0.98 10.58
C GLY A 178 33.88 1.62 10.84
N LEU A 179 34.75 0.99 11.65
CA LEU A 179 36.08 1.50 12.01
C LEU A 179 37.24 0.58 11.58
N GLN A 180 36.99 -0.51 10.84
CA GLN A 180 38.06 -1.44 10.45
C GLN A 180 38.26 -1.65 8.95
N LYS A 181 37.52 -0.98 8.08
CA LYS A 181 37.84 -0.98 6.65
C LYS A 181 38.13 0.44 6.19
N GLY A 182 39.41 0.81 6.34
CA GLY A 182 40.02 1.84 5.51
C GLY A 182 39.96 1.42 4.04
N TYR A 183 39.81 2.42 3.18
CA TYR A 183 39.85 2.33 1.72
C TYR A 183 41.01 1.48 1.21
#